data_AF-A0A7Y2GXC7-F1
#
_entry.id   AF-A0A7Y2GXC7-F1
#
_cell.length_a   1.000
_cell.length_b   1.000
_cell.length_c   1.000
_cell.angle_alpha   90.00
_cell.angle_beta   90.00
_cell.angle_gamma   90.00
#
_symmetry.space_group_name_H-M   'P 1'
#
loop_
_entity.id
_entity.type
_entity.pdbx_description
1 polymer ?
#
loop_
_entity_poly.entity_id
_entity_poly.type
_entity_poly.pdbx_seq_one_letter_code
_entity_poly.pdbx_strand_id
1 'polypeptide(L)'
;MSGDHEELPGYYTGDIHNQYVPEHRNSKAIRLIWITFTILLIATIVEVGISFTGIPRDILNAIFIVLTIFKAYYIVAIFMHLKSEKLGMGASIVIPFLFILYFVIMMILEGNYLNYVK
;
A
#
# COMPACT_ATOMS: atom_id res chain seq x y z
N MET A 1 -36.62 31.62 -12.61
CA MET A 1 -35.22 31.29 -12.25
C MET A 1 -35.24 29.91 -11.62
N SER A 2 -35.10 28.87 -12.45
CA SER A 2 -34.91 27.50 -11.96
C SER A 2 -33.42 27.39 -11.71
N GLY A 3 -33.01 27.57 -10.45
CA GLY A 3 -31.62 27.37 -10.05
C GLY A 3 -31.35 25.87 -10.09
N ASP A 4 -30.60 25.46 -11.10
CA ASP A 4 -29.94 24.17 -11.27
C ASP A 4 -28.87 24.02 -10.18
N HIS A 5 -29.34 23.85 -8.95
CA HIS A 5 -28.52 23.44 -7.82
C HIS A 5 -28.31 21.93 -7.92
N GLU A 6 -27.09 21.49 -8.26
CA GLU A 6 -26.68 20.08 -8.15
C GLU A 6 -26.96 19.60 -6.72
N GLU A 7 -28.03 18.82 -6.52
CA GLU A 7 -28.34 18.20 -5.24
C GLU A 7 -27.26 17.16 -4.93
N LEU A 8 -26.33 17.53 -4.04
CA LEU A 8 -25.34 16.58 -3.52
C LEU A 8 -26.09 15.52 -2.68
N PRO A 9 -25.70 14.24 -2.72
CA PRO A 9 -26.26 13.26 -1.79
C PRO A 9 -25.89 13.69 -0.35
N GLY A 10 -26.85 13.69 0.56
CA GLY A 10 -26.68 14.18 1.93
C GLY A 10 -27.76 13.63 2.86
N TYR A 11 -27.54 13.78 4.17
CA TYR A 11 -28.46 13.31 5.20
C TYR A 11 -28.77 14.45 6.16
N TYR A 12 -29.95 14.38 6.78
CA TYR A 12 -30.35 15.31 7.83
C TYR A 12 -29.85 14.80 9.17
N THR A 13 -29.31 15.70 10.01
CA THR A 13 -28.76 15.36 11.34
C THR A 13 -29.79 14.72 12.29
N GLY A 14 -31.09 14.95 12.07
CA GLY A 14 -32.16 14.38 12.90
C GLY A 14 -32.23 14.96 14.31
N ASP A 15 -31.49 16.04 14.58
CA ASP A 15 -31.53 16.84 15.80
C ASP A 15 -32.49 18.03 15.67
N ILE A 16 -32.67 18.80 16.75
CA ILE A 16 -33.58 19.96 16.80
C ILE A 16 -33.25 21.05 15.76
N HIS A 17 -32.03 21.06 15.22
CA HIS A 17 -31.59 22.01 14.20
C HIS A 17 -31.73 21.48 12.77
N ASN A 18 -32.07 20.20 12.59
CA ASN A 18 -32.34 19.51 11.32
C ASN A 18 -31.51 20.03 10.13
N GLN A 19 -30.20 20.17 10.34
CA GLN A 19 -29.31 20.75 9.35
C GLN A 19 -29.04 19.73 8.24
N TYR A 20 -29.12 20.17 6.98
CA TYR A 20 -28.71 19.37 5.84
C TYR A 20 -27.18 19.30 5.79
N VAL A 21 -26.63 18.09 5.90
CA VAL A 21 -25.19 17.84 5.82
C VAL A 21 -24.90 17.21 4.45
N PRO A 22 -24.25 17.95 3.52
CA PRO A 22 -23.85 17.38 2.25
C PRO A 22 -22.79 16.30 2.47
N GLU A 23 -22.99 15.12 1.88
CA GLU A 23 -22.03 14.02 2.00
C GLU A 23 -20.80 14.31 1.13
N HIS A 24 -19.70 14.64 1.80
CA HIS A 24 -18.43 14.96 1.19
C HIS A 24 -17.65 13.66 0.99
N ARG A 25 -18.12 12.84 0.04
CA ARG A 25 -17.43 11.62 -0.36
C ARG A 25 -16.12 12.00 -1.05
N ASN A 26 -14.98 11.60 -0.46
CA ASN A 26 -13.67 11.81 -1.06
C ASN A 26 -13.41 10.80 -2.20
N SER A 27 -14.19 10.93 -3.29
CA SER A 27 -14.15 10.07 -4.47
C SER A 27 -12.78 10.01 -5.14
N LYS A 28 -11.94 11.04 -4.93
CA LYS A 28 -10.57 11.10 -5.48
C LYS A 28 -9.65 10.07 -4.82
N ALA A 29 -9.71 9.93 -3.49
CA ALA A 29 -8.89 8.97 -2.75
C ALA A 29 -9.26 7.52 -3.10
N ILE A 30 -10.56 7.22 -3.16
CA ILE A 30 -11.08 5.89 -3.52
C ILE A 30 -10.66 5.53 -4.95
N ARG A 31 -10.73 6.49 -5.88
CA ARG A 31 -10.31 6.29 -7.27
C ARG A 31 -8.81 6.02 -7.37
N LEU A 32 -7.99 6.71 -6.58
CA LEU A 32 -6.54 6.51 -6.56
C LEU A 32 -6.16 5.10 -6.08
N ILE A 33 -6.81 4.62 -5.02
CA ILE A 33 -6.65 3.26 -4.49
C ILE A 33 -6.96 2.23 -5.58
N TRP A 34 -8.09 2.38 -6.28
CA TRP A 34 -8.51 1.46 -7.34
C TRP A 34 -7.55 1.43 -8.53
N ILE A 35 -7.00 2.58 -8.93
CA ILE A 35 -6.02 2.67 -10.00
C ILE A 35 -4.73 1.96 -9.59
N THR A 36 -4.21 2.25 -8.40
CA THR A 36 -2.97 1.63 -7.92
C THR A 36 -3.14 0.14 -7.71
N PHE A 37 -4.27 -0.31 -7.13
CA PHE A 37 -4.59 -1.73 -7.02
C PHE A 37 -4.52 -2.44 -8.38
N THR A 38 -5.16 -1.86 -9.40
CA THR A 38 -5.17 -2.41 -10.76
C THR A 38 -3.76 -2.48 -11.37
N ILE A 39 -2.95 -1.42 -11.20
CA ILE A 39 -1.56 -1.40 -11.68
C ILE A 39 -0.74 -2.52 -11.02
N LEU A 40 -0.85 -2.66 -9.70
CA LEU A 40 -0.11 -3.67 -8.95
C LEU A 40 -0.57 -5.10 -9.27
N LEU A 41 -1.88 -5.29 -9.51
CA LEU A 41 -2.45 -6.55 -9.96
C LEU A 41 -1.85 -6.94 -11.32
N ILE A 42 -1.90 -6.04 -12.30
CA ILE A 42 -1.35 -6.28 -13.65
C ILE A 42 0.14 -6.56 -13.57
N ALA A 43 0.91 -5.78 -12.80
CA ALA A 43 2.33 -6.03 -12.60
C ALA A 43 2.60 -7.45 -12.07
N THR A 44 1.77 -7.94 -11.15
CA THR A 44 1.89 -9.30 -10.59
C THR A 44 1.56 -10.38 -11.61
N ILE A 45 0.50 -10.17 -12.41
CA ILE A 45 0.13 -11.09 -13.50
C ILE A 45 1.26 -11.16 -14.52
N VAL A 46 1.86 -10.02 -14.86
CA VAL A 46 3.02 -9.94 -15.77
C VAL A 46 4.22 -10.69 -15.19
N GLU A 47 4.56 -10.51 -13.91
CA GLU A 47 5.65 -11.26 -13.27
C GLU A 47 5.43 -12.78 -13.40
N VAL A 48 4.24 -13.25 -13.03
CA VAL A 48 3.91 -14.68 -13.10
C VAL A 48 3.95 -15.17 -14.55
N GLY A 49 3.42 -14.39 -15.50
CA GLY A 49 3.47 -14.73 -16.92
C GLY A 49 4.90 -14.84 -17.46
N ILE A 50 5.76 -13.88 -17.13
CA ILE A 50 7.18 -13.88 -17.52
C ILE A 50 7.90 -15.09 -16.91
N SER A 51 7.52 -15.53 -15.71
CA SER A 51 8.08 -16.74 -15.09
C SER A 51 7.93 -18.01 -15.95
N PHE A 52 6.93 -18.07 -16.84
CA PHE A 52 6.69 -19.22 -17.71
C PHE A 52 7.38 -19.13 -19.08
N THR A 53 8.04 -18.02 -19.41
CA THR A 53 8.58 -17.76 -20.76
C THR A 53 9.95 -18.38 -21.05
N GLY A 54 10.53 -19.14 -20.11
CA GLY A 54 11.79 -19.86 -20.31
C GLY A 54 13.06 -19.00 -20.33
N ILE A 55 12.98 -17.76 -19.83
CA ILE A 55 14.12 -16.85 -19.69
C ILE A 55 15.13 -17.42 -18.68
N PRO A 56 16.45 -17.19 -18.85
CA PRO A 56 17.46 -17.55 -17.87
C PRO A 56 17.14 -17.02 -16.46
N ARG A 57 17.35 -17.89 -15.47
CA ARG A 57 16.90 -17.69 -14.09
C ARG A 57 17.49 -16.46 -13.42
N ASP A 58 18.71 -16.09 -13.78
CA ASP A 58 19.39 -14.92 -13.19
C ASP A 58 18.75 -13.60 -13.63
N ILE A 59 18.31 -13.52 -14.90
CA ILE A 59 17.60 -12.36 -15.44
C ILE A 59 16.18 -12.28 -14.84
N LEU A 60 15.50 -13.42 -14.70
CA LEU A 60 14.20 -13.49 -14.03
C LEU A 60 14.26 -13.00 -12.59
N ASN A 61 15.24 -13.47 -11.82
CA ASN A 61 15.43 -13.06 -10.43
C ASN A 61 15.70 -11.56 -10.31
N ALA A 62 16.53 -11.00 -11.19
CA ALA A 62 16.80 -9.56 -11.22
C ALA A 62 15.53 -8.74 -11.50
N ILE A 63 14.73 -9.16 -12.48
CA ILE A 63 13.45 -8.52 -12.81
C ILE A 63 12.49 -8.57 -11.63
N PHE A 64 12.33 -9.73 -10.98
CA PHE A 64 11.44 -9.86 -9.82
C PHE A 64 11.88 -8.99 -8.64
N ILE A 65 13.17 -8.89 -8.36
CA ILE A 65 13.67 -8.02 -7.29
C ILE A 65 13.33 -6.55 -7.60
N VAL A 66 13.55 -6.10 -8.84
CA VAL A 66 13.26 -4.71 -9.23
C VAL A 66 11.75 -4.42 -9.19
N LEU A 67 10.92 -5.33 -9.73
CA LEU A 67 9.47 -5.18 -9.71
C LEU A 67 8.88 -5.25 -8.31
N THR A 68 9.41 -6.09 -7.42
CA THR A 68 8.96 -6.12 -6.01
C THR A 68 9.29 -4.84 -5.26
N ILE A 69 10.47 -4.25 -5.48
CA ILE A 69 10.82 -2.93 -4.89
C ILE A 69 9.87 -1.86 -5.41
N PHE A 70 9.63 -1.82 -6.72
CA PHE A 70 8.70 -0.87 -7.33
C PHE A 70 7.28 -1.03 -6.77
N LYS A 71 6.79 -2.27 -6.67
CA LYS A 71 5.49 -2.60 -6.09
C LYS A 71 5.39 -2.13 -4.65
N ALA A 72 6.41 -2.37 -3.83
CA ALA A 72 6.47 -1.95 -2.44
C ALA A 72 6.38 -0.41 -2.31
N TYR A 73 7.08 0.34 -3.15
CA TYR A 73 6.99 1.80 -3.18
C TYR A 73 5.56 2.29 -3.47
N TYR A 74 4.89 1.73 -4.48
CA TYR A 74 3.51 2.09 -4.81
C TYR A 74 2.52 1.75 -3.69
N ILE A 75 2.73 0.62 -3.01
CA ILE A 75 1.91 0.23 -1.85
C ILE A 75 2.05 1.27 -0.75
N VAL A 76 3.27 1.59 -0.34
CA VAL A 76 3.54 2.54 0.76
C VAL A 76 3.10 3.96 0.40
N ALA A 77 3.33 4.42 -0.83
CA ALA A 77 2.99 5.78 -1.22
C ALA A 77 1.48 6.03 -1.29
N ILE A 78 0.70 5.05 -1.78
CA ILE A 78 -0.73 5.24 -2.08
C ILE A 78 -1.64 4.64 -1.01
N PHE A 79 -1.42 3.39 -0.59
CA PHE A 79 -2.31 2.73 0.37
C PHE A 79 -2.13 3.25 1.80
N MET A 80 -0.95 3.79 2.11
CA MET A 80 -0.68 4.32 3.45
C MET A 80 -0.91 5.83 3.55
N HIS A 81 -1.41 6.50 2.50
CA HIS A 81 -1.76 7.92 2.53
C HIS A 81 -0.64 8.82 3.11
N LEU A 82 0.63 8.43 2.92
CA LEU A 82 1.76 8.97 3.69
C LEU A 82 2.21 10.37 3.23
N LYS A 83 1.65 10.87 2.12
CA LYS A 83 2.19 12.05 1.43
C LYS A 83 1.71 13.39 2.01
N SER A 84 0.65 13.44 2.83
CA SER A 84 0.12 14.74 3.29
C SER A 84 -0.15 14.87 4.78
N GLU A 85 -0.39 13.82 5.56
CA GLU A 85 -0.61 13.99 7.00
C GLU A 85 -0.11 12.78 7.81
N LYS A 86 0.70 13.09 8.83
CA LYS A 86 1.14 12.23 9.96
C LYS A 86 2.36 11.33 9.71
N LEU A 87 3.52 11.86 10.11
CA LEU A 87 4.76 11.11 10.41
C LEU A 87 4.51 9.85 11.27
N GLY A 88 3.52 9.87 12.16
CA GLY A 88 3.13 8.71 12.98
C GLY A 88 2.58 7.52 12.19
N MET A 89 1.96 7.77 11.03
CA MET A 89 1.43 6.70 10.17
C MET A 89 2.54 6.04 9.35
N GLY A 90 3.64 6.75 9.06
CA GLY A 90 4.85 6.12 8.50
C GLY A 90 5.57 5.24 9.52
N ALA A 91 5.65 5.72 10.77
CA ALA A 91 6.27 4.98 11.86
C ALA A 91 5.60 3.63 12.11
N SER A 92 4.27 3.51 11.99
CA SER A 92 3.57 2.23 12.18
C SER A 92 3.92 1.15 11.18
N ILE A 93 4.60 1.48 10.07
CA ILE A 93 5.07 0.52 9.06
C ILE A 93 6.58 0.33 9.11
N VAL A 94 7.33 1.41 9.30
CA VAL A 94 8.80 1.36 9.39
C VAL A 94 9.24 0.63 10.65
N ILE A 95 8.57 0.85 11.79
CA ILE A 95 8.92 0.19 13.07
C ILE A 95 8.79 -1.33 12.99
N PRO A 96 7.65 -1.94 12.59
CA PRO A 96 7.57 -3.39 12.49
C PRO A 96 8.49 -3.96 11.41
N PHE A 97 8.75 -3.22 10.32
CA PHE A 97 9.69 -3.65 9.28
C PHE A 97 11.13 -3.75 9.83
N LEU A 98 11.60 -2.71 10.53
CA LEU A 98 12.91 -2.71 11.17
C LEU A 98 13.02 -3.76 12.27
N PHE A 99 11.95 -3.97 13.04
CA PHE A 99 11.90 -5.01 14.06
C PHE A 99 12.09 -6.41 13.48
N ILE A 100 11.42 -6.73 12.36
CA ILE A 100 11.61 -8.01 11.66
C ILE A 100 13.05 -8.14 11.15
N LEU A 101 13.61 -7.09 10.57
CA LEU A 101 14.99 -7.13 10.06
C LEU A 101 16.01 -7.38 11.18
N TYR A 102 15.83 -6.70 12.31
CA TYR A 102 16.63 -6.91 13.52
C TYR A 102 16.48 -8.36 14.06
N PHE A 103 15.26 -8.88 14.11
CA PHE A 103 14.98 -10.23 14.57
C PHE A 103 15.67 -11.30 13.71
N VAL A 104 15.61 -11.16 12.38
CA VAL A 104 16.29 -12.08 11.44
C VAL A 104 17.80 -12.06 11.67
N ILE A 105 18.41 -10.88 11.79
CA ILE A 105 19.85 -10.74 12.06
C ILE A 105 20.21 -11.43 13.38
N MET A 106 19.44 -11.19 14.44
CA MET A 106 19.68 -11.83 15.74
C MET A 106 19.57 -13.36 15.68
N MET A 107 18.57 -13.91 14.98
CA MET A 107 18.46 -15.37 14.81
C MET A 107 19.64 -15.96 14.04
N ILE A 108 20.17 -15.27 13.03
CA ILE A 108 21.36 -15.72 12.29
C ILE A 108 22.59 -15.71 13.22
N LEU A 109 22.76 -14.67 14.04
CA LEU A 109 23.88 -14.56 14.98
C LEU A 109 23.84 -15.66 16.05
N GLU A 110 22.70 -15.86 16.72
CA GLU A 110 22.52 -16.95 17.70
C GLU A 110 22.67 -18.33 17.05
N GLY A 111 22.08 -18.53 15.87
CA GLY A 111 22.23 -19.78 15.12
C GLY A 111 23.67 -20.11 14.76
N ASN A 112 24.46 -19.10 14.39
CA ASN A 112 25.87 -19.26 14.08
C ASN A 112 26.71 -19.48 15.36
N TYR A 113 26.41 -18.77 16.45
CA TYR A 113 27.06 -18.98 17.75
C TYR A 113 26.89 -20.42 18.25
N LEU A 114 25.69 -20.98 18.15
CA LEU A 114 25.43 -22.39 18.48
C LEU A 114 26.19 -23.39 17.59
N ASN A 115 26.51 -23.01 16.35
CA ASN A 115 27.31 -23.82 15.45
C ASN A 115 28.81 -23.82 15.84
N TYR A 116 29.31 -22.70 16.35
CA TYR A 116 30.71 -22.53 16.78
C TYR A 116 31.02 -23.11 18.17
N VAL A 117 30.02 -23.23 19.05
CA VAL A 117 30.18 -23.72 20.44
C VAL A 117 29.96 -25.23 20.57
N LYS A 118 29.54 -25.91 19.50
CA LYS A 118 29.49 -27.37 19.39
C LYS A 118 30.73 -27.93 18.71
#